data_AF-A0A4V2Y5G2-F1
#
_entry.id   AF-A0A4V2Y5G2-F1
#
_cell.length_a   1.000
_cell.length_b   1.000
_cell.length_c   1.000
_cell.angle_alpha   90.00
_cell.angle_beta   90.00
_cell.angle_gamma   90.00
#
_symmetry.space_group_name_H-M   'P 1'
#
loop_
_entity.id
_entity.type
_entity.pdbx_description
1 polymer ?
#
loop_
_entity_poly.entity_id
_entity_poly.type
_entity_poly.pdbx_seq_one_letter_code
_entity_poly.pdbx_strand_id
1 'polypeptide(L)'
;MNDIRAGLAGLPRSTAGFGPDMERAQEVLLSGHSREAKWAALLTWLAAGQPCVFGRIAARSGAEPELEVCVVDADDLERGWEHVTGVVQHVRHRWKSNAMGGRPAVCRCCSAARSWPTPHPARR
;
A
#
# COMPACT_ATOMS: atom_id res chain seq x y z
N MET A 1 5.56 26.72 2.47
CA MET A 1 5.49 25.31 2.03
C MET A 1 6.19 24.50 3.10
N ASN A 2 5.44 23.78 3.94
CA ASN A 2 6.02 23.08 5.10
C ASN A 2 6.97 21.98 4.62
N ASP A 3 8.22 22.06 5.07
CA ASP A 3 9.23 21.05 4.80
C ASP A 3 8.84 19.76 5.55
N ILE A 4 8.23 18.83 4.82
CA ILE A 4 7.78 17.53 5.34
C ILE A 4 8.97 16.79 5.99
N ARG A 5 10.21 16.99 5.52
CA ARG A 5 11.39 16.35 6.12
C ARG A 5 11.67 16.88 7.52
N ALA A 6 11.55 18.20 7.72
CA ALA A 6 11.68 18.80 9.04
C ALA A 6 10.60 18.28 10.01
N GLY A 7 9.37 18.07 9.51
CA GLY A 7 8.29 17.45 10.27
C GLY A 7 8.57 15.98 10.64
N LEU A 8 9.09 15.18 9.71
CA LEU A 8 9.44 13.77 9.96
C LEU A 8 10.62 13.59 10.92
N ALA A 9 11.55 14.54 10.96
CA ALA A 9 12.71 14.50 11.86
C ALA A 9 12.30 14.64 13.34
N GLY A 10 11.19 15.33 13.62
CA GLY A 10 10.67 15.53 14.99
C GLY A 10 9.70 14.45 15.47
N LEU A 11 9.35 13.47 14.62
CA LEU A 11 8.44 12.40 15.03
C LEU A 11 9.14 11.42 15.97
N PRO A 12 8.47 10.98 17.06
CA PRO A 12 9.00 9.94 17.93
C PRO A 12 9.30 8.68 17.11
N ARG A 13 10.58 8.28 17.06
CA ARG A 13 10.97 6.99 16.50
C ARG A 13 10.83 5.93 17.58
N SER A 14 9.80 5.09 17.44
CA SER A 14 9.69 3.89 18.28
C SER A 14 10.71 2.85 17.82
N THR A 15 11.48 2.31 18.77
CA THR A 15 12.27 1.08 18.56
C THR A 15 11.45 -0.18 18.85
N ALA A 16 10.26 -0.04 19.46
CA ALA A 16 9.33 -1.14 19.59
C ALA A 16 8.75 -1.43 18.20
N GLY A 17 8.97 -2.66 17.75
CA GLY A 17 8.42 -3.17 16.50
C GLY A 17 6.90 -3.24 16.53
N PHE A 18 6.29 -3.46 15.36
CA PHE A 18 4.84 -3.41 15.20
C PHE A 18 4.14 -4.73 15.58
N GLY A 19 4.90 -5.71 16.07
CA GLY A 19 4.42 -7.04 16.41
C GLY A 19 4.92 -8.10 15.43
N PRO A 20 5.10 -9.34 15.89
CA PRO A 20 5.76 -10.40 15.12
C PRO A 20 4.97 -10.84 13.88
N ASP A 21 3.67 -10.60 13.83
CA ASP A 21 2.81 -10.86 12.68
C ASP A 21 3.03 -9.82 11.57
N MET A 22 3.08 -8.54 11.93
CA MET A 22 3.33 -7.46 10.98
C MET A 22 4.77 -7.47 10.47
N GLU A 23 5.74 -7.72 11.36
CA GLU A 23 7.16 -7.84 11.01
C GLU A 23 7.41 -8.92 9.96
N ARG A 24 6.81 -10.10 10.14
CA ARG A 24 6.90 -11.19 9.14
C ARG A 24 6.35 -10.81 7.77
N ALA A 25 5.24 -10.07 7.74
CA ALA A 25 4.70 -9.58 6.47
C ALA A 25 5.60 -8.52 5.84
N GLN A 26 6.17 -7.61 6.66
CA GLN A 26 7.10 -6.57 6.22
C GLN A 26 8.39 -7.14 5.62
N GLU A 27 8.93 -8.22 6.19
CA GLU A 27 10.11 -8.91 5.65
C GLU A 27 9.91 -9.28 4.18
N VAL A 28 8.77 -9.89 3.84
CA VAL A 28 8.43 -10.22 2.45
C VAL A 28 8.17 -8.97 1.63
N LEU A 29 7.33 -8.06 2.13
CA LEU A 29 6.90 -6.85 1.40
C LEU A 29 8.07 -5.95 0.98
N LEU A 30 9.07 -5.81 1.85
CA LEU A 30 10.19 -4.90 1.64
C LEU A 30 11.39 -5.58 0.95
N SER A 31 11.38 -6.90 0.80
CA SER A 31 12.46 -7.66 0.14
C SER A 31 12.40 -7.60 -1.40
N GLY A 32 13.35 -8.27 -2.06
CA GLY A 32 13.37 -8.46 -3.52
C GLY A 32 12.46 -9.56 -4.06
N HIS A 33 11.50 -10.07 -3.27
CA HIS A 33 10.52 -11.05 -3.75
C HIS A 33 9.61 -10.50 -4.86
N SER A 34 9.00 -11.40 -5.64
CA SER A 34 8.08 -11.03 -6.71
C SER A 34 6.85 -10.30 -6.17
N ARG A 35 6.16 -9.57 -7.06
CA ARG A 35 4.94 -8.84 -6.74
C ARG A 35 3.85 -9.77 -6.19
N GLU A 36 3.74 -10.98 -6.73
CA GLU A 36 2.78 -12.00 -6.32
C GLU A 36 3.08 -12.52 -4.91
N ALA A 37 4.36 -12.76 -4.59
CA ALA A 37 4.76 -13.20 -3.24
C ALA A 37 4.50 -12.11 -2.19
N LYS A 38 4.80 -10.84 -2.53
CA LYS A 38 4.46 -9.68 -1.71
C LYS A 38 2.95 -9.56 -1.51
N TRP A 39 2.18 -9.81 -2.55
CA TRP A 39 0.72 -9.79 -2.51
C TRP A 39 0.15 -10.84 -1.56
N ALA A 40 0.62 -12.08 -1.67
CA ALA A 40 0.19 -13.18 -0.80
C ALA A 40 0.51 -12.91 0.69
N ALA A 41 1.69 -12.38 0.98
CA ALA A 41 2.08 -12.00 2.34
C ALA A 41 1.19 -10.89 2.91
N LEU A 42 0.87 -9.88 2.10
CA LEU A 42 -0.04 -8.80 2.50
C LEU A 42 -1.44 -9.34 2.81
N LEU A 43 -2.04 -10.13 1.92
CA LEU A 43 -3.38 -10.68 2.13
C LEU A 43 -3.47 -11.55 3.39
N THR A 44 -2.44 -12.37 3.62
CA THR A 44 -2.34 -13.22 4.81
C THR A 44 -2.36 -12.38 6.08
N TRP A 45 -1.57 -11.29 6.12
CA TRP A 45 -1.59 -10.37 7.25
C TRP A 45 -2.93 -9.61 7.36
N LEU A 46 -3.49 -9.10 6.25
CA LEU A 46 -4.75 -8.37 6.26
C LEU A 46 -5.94 -9.22 6.77
N ALA A 47 -5.96 -10.52 6.49
CA ALA A 47 -7.00 -11.43 6.92
C ALA A 47 -7.06 -11.63 8.44
N ALA A 48 -5.95 -11.40 9.15
CA ALA A 48 -5.81 -11.66 10.58
C ALA A 48 -5.51 -10.40 11.42
N GLY A 49 -4.60 -9.54 10.95
CA GLY A 49 -4.02 -8.42 11.71
C GLY A 49 -4.70 -7.06 11.52
N GLN A 50 -5.68 -6.91 10.61
CA GLN A 50 -6.40 -5.65 10.45
C GLN A 50 -7.50 -5.49 11.52
N PRO A 51 -7.61 -4.33 12.19
CA PRO A 51 -8.68 -4.07 13.16
C PRO A 51 -10.06 -3.95 12.50
N CYS A 52 -10.12 -3.66 11.20
CA CYS A 52 -11.37 -3.53 10.45
C CYS A 52 -11.94 -4.91 10.07
N VAL A 53 -13.15 -5.23 10.55
CA VAL A 53 -13.86 -6.48 10.23
C VAL A 53 -14.12 -6.62 8.73
N PHE A 54 -14.57 -5.56 8.06
CA PHE A 54 -14.81 -5.58 6.61
C PHE A 54 -13.51 -5.82 5.82
N GLY A 55 -12.39 -5.23 6.27
CA GLY A 55 -11.08 -5.46 5.67
C GLY A 55 -10.60 -6.91 5.85
N ARG A 56 -10.86 -7.53 7.01
CA ARG A 56 -10.53 -8.95 7.25
C ARG A 56 -11.37 -9.89 6.39
N ILE A 57 -12.67 -9.63 6.25
CA ILE A 57 -13.55 -10.41 5.37
C ILE A 57 -13.04 -10.29 3.94
N ALA A 58 -12.76 -9.08 3.48
CA ALA A 58 -12.33 -8.82 2.12
C ALA A 58 -10.93 -9.35 1.75
N ALA A 59 -10.10 -9.65 2.76
CA ALA A 59 -8.78 -10.24 2.58
C ALA A 59 -8.76 -11.78 2.48
N ARG A 60 -9.90 -12.43 2.72
CA ARG A 60 -10.00 -13.89 2.60
C ARG A 60 -10.25 -14.27 1.14
N SER A 61 -9.52 -15.26 0.64
CA SER A 61 -9.70 -15.76 -0.72
C SER A 61 -11.16 -16.19 -0.97
N GLY A 62 -11.77 -15.67 -2.04
CA GLY A 62 -13.16 -15.98 -2.42
C GLY A 62 -14.23 -15.32 -1.56
N ALA A 63 -13.89 -14.32 -0.74
CA ALA A 63 -14.86 -13.56 0.04
C ALA A 63 -15.32 -12.31 -0.71
N GLU A 64 -16.62 -12.03 -0.65
CA GLU A 64 -17.21 -10.78 -1.11
C GLU A 64 -17.48 -9.85 0.09
N PRO A 65 -17.02 -8.58 0.06
CA PRO A 65 -16.35 -7.90 -1.05
C PRO A 65 -14.87 -8.22 -1.18
N GLU A 66 -14.33 -8.25 -2.39
CA GLU A 66 -12.89 -8.48 -2.62
C GLU A 66 -12.03 -7.25 -2.30
N LEU A 67 -10.78 -7.45 -1.88
CA LEU A 67 -9.81 -6.37 -1.77
C LEU A 67 -9.16 -6.04 -3.12
N GLU A 68 -9.18 -4.75 -3.47
CA GLU A 68 -8.38 -4.21 -4.55
C GLU A 68 -7.27 -3.33 -3.96
N VAL A 69 -6.02 -3.75 -4.13
CA VAL A 69 -4.87 -3.05 -3.55
C VAL A 69 -3.95 -2.50 -4.62
N CYS A 70 -3.57 -1.24 -4.43
CA CYS A 70 -2.51 -0.61 -5.19
C CYS A 70 -1.18 -0.84 -4.46
N VAL A 71 -0.27 -1.57 -5.10
CA VAL A 71 1.12 -1.72 -4.64
C VAL A 71 1.97 -0.72 -5.41
N VAL A 72 2.71 0.12 -4.67
CA VAL A 72 3.74 1.03 -5.19
C VAL A 72 5.07 0.56 -4.62
N ASP A 73 6.01 0.21 -5.51
CA ASP A 73 7.35 -0.27 -5.14
C ASP A 73 8.45 0.78 -5.37
N ALA A 74 9.71 0.37 -5.23
CA ALA A 74 10.86 1.26 -5.41
C ALA A 74 11.00 1.74 -6.86
N ASP A 75 10.74 0.87 -7.84
CA ASP A 75 10.84 1.20 -9.26
C ASP A 75 9.76 2.24 -9.63
N ASP A 76 8.54 2.09 -9.12
CA ASP A 76 7.48 3.08 -9.27
C ASP A 76 7.89 4.43 -8.69
N LEU A 77 8.59 4.43 -7.55
CA LEU A 77 9.04 5.65 -6.90
C LEU A 77 10.19 6.33 -7.63
N GLU A 78 11.14 5.57 -8.17
CA GLU A 78 12.26 6.08 -8.97
C GLU A 78 11.76 6.79 -10.24
N ARG A 79 10.63 6.34 -10.80
CA ARG A 79 9.98 6.97 -11.95
C ARG A 79 9.26 8.28 -11.63
N GLY A 80 9.16 8.64 -10.35
CA GLY A 80 8.70 9.94 -9.89
C GLY A 80 7.19 10.06 -9.65
N TRP A 81 6.80 11.22 -9.13
CA TRP A 81 5.47 11.47 -8.57
C TRP A 81 4.32 11.34 -9.57
N GLU A 82 4.52 11.80 -10.81
CA GLU A 82 3.49 11.70 -11.85
C GLU A 82 3.18 10.24 -12.19
N HIS A 83 4.20 9.39 -12.25
CA HIS A 83 4.04 7.96 -12.47
C HIS A 83 3.26 7.31 -11.32
N VAL A 84 3.67 7.54 -10.07
CA VAL A 84 2.98 7.02 -8.88
C VAL A 84 1.51 7.47 -8.85
N THR A 85 1.26 8.74 -9.16
CA THR A 85 -0.10 9.29 -9.27
C THR A 85 -0.88 8.53 -10.34
N GLY A 86 -0.29 8.28 -11.51
CA GLY A 86 -0.88 7.49 -12.58
C GLY A 86 -1.23 6.06 -12.15
N VAL A 87 -0.33 5.37 -11.44
CA VAL A 87 -0.56 4.02 -10.91
C VAL A 87 -1.74 4.00 -9.93
N VAL A 88 -1.76 4.94 -8.98
CA VAL A 88 -2.85 5.04 -7.98
C VAL A 88 -4.19 5.35 -8.65
N GLN A 89 -4.20 6.32 -9.58
CA GLN A 89 -5.43 6.69 -10.29
C GLN A 89 -5.96 5.55 -11.17
N HIS A 90 -5.06 4.81 -11.83
CA HIS A 90 -5.43 3.65 -12.63
C HIS A 90 -6.14 2.58 -11.78
N VAL A 91 -5.55 2.19 -10.65
CA VAL A 91 -6.15 1.21 -9.74
C VAL A 91 -7.48 1.73 -9.16
N ARG A 92 -7.55 3.01 -8.79
CA ARG A 92 -8.79 3.64 -8.30
C ARG A 92 -9.90 3.64 -9.36
N HIS A 93 -9.59 3.91 -10.62
CA HIS A 93 -10.56 3.87 -11.70
C HIS A 93 -11.06 2.45 -11.95
N ARG A 94 -10.16 1.46 -11.97
CA ARG A 94 -10.52 0.05 -12.10
C ARG A 94 -11.46 -0.39 -10.97
N TRP A 95 -11.13 -0.03 -9.74
CA TRP A 95 -11.99 -0.27 -8.58
C TRP A 95 -13.38 0.35 -8.72
N LYS A 96 -13.47 1.64 -9.11
CA LYS A 96 -14.77 2.29 -9.34
C LYS A 96 -15.57 1.60 -10.43
N SER A 97 -14.94 1.25 -11.55
CA SER A 97 -15.59 0.54 -12.65
C SER A 97 -16.11 -0.82 -12.22
N ASN A 98 -15.37 -1.56 -11.39
CA ASN A 98 -15.81 -2.82 -10.80
C ASN A 98 -17.03 -2.62 -9.89
N ALA A 99 -16.95 -1.65 -8.96
CA ALA A 99 -18.05 -1.33 -8.06
C ALA A 99 -19.34 -0.92 -8.81
N MET A 100 -19.22 -0.09 -9.85
CA MET A 100 -20.36 0.30 -10.70
C MET A 100 -20.93 -0.88 -11.50
N GLY A 101 -20.09 -1.85 -11.85
CA GLY A 101 -20.50 -3.11 -12.51
C GLY A 101 -21.06 -4.16 -11.56
N GLY A 102 -21.30 -3.82 -10.28
CA GLY A 102 -21.83 -4.75 -9.28
C GLY A 102 -20.81 -5.72 -8.70
N ARG A 103 -19.50 -5.54 -8.99
CA ARG A 103 -18.43 -6.30 -8.34
C ARG A 103 -18.08 -5.64 -7.00
N PRO A 104 -18.35 -6.30 -5.86
CA PRO A 104 -18.06 -5.71 -4.56
C PRO A 104 -16.54 -5.61 -4.36
N ALA A 105 -16.02 -4.41 -4.13
CA ALA A 105 -14.59 -4.21 -3.95
C ALA A 105 -14.25 -3.15 -2.91
N VAL A 106 -13.15 -3.33 -2.18
CA VAL A 106 -12.59 -2.35 -1.22
C VAL A 106 -11.23 -1.87 -1.73
N CYS A 107 -11.07 -0.57 -1.99
CA CYS A 107 -9.81 0.00 -2.46
C CYS A 107 -8.87 0.37 -1.30
N ARG A 108 -7.64 -0.14 -1.31
CA ARG A 108 -6.58 0.26 -0.36
C ARG A 108 -5.24 0.49 -1.08
N CYS A 109 -4.57 1.60 -0.80
CA CYS A 109 -3.22 1.84 -1.32
C CYS A 109 -2.18 1.43 -0.27
N CYS A 110 -1.24 0.57 -0.65
CA CYS A 110 -0.12 0.14 0.16
C CYS A 110 1.18 0.55 -0.56
N SER A 111 1.94 1.47 0.03
CA SER A 111 3.29 1.80 -0.42
C SER A 111 4.29 0.92 0.33
N ALA A 112 5.19 0.24 -0.39
CA ALA A 112 6.18 -0.67 0.18
C ALA A 112 7.61 -0.06 0.13
N ALA A 113 7.73 1.24 0.38
CA ALA A 113 8.98 1.94 0.21
C ALA A 113 9.69 2.23 1.53
N ARG A 114 10.97 1.87 1.61
CA ARG A 114 11.85 2.21 2.75
C ARG A 114 12.18 3.70 2.82
N SER A 115 12.02 4.44 1.72
CA SER A 115 12.29 5.88 1.64
C SER A 115 11.48 6.52 0.50
N TRP A 116 10.93 7.71 0.74
CA TRP A 116 10.22 8.51 -0.27
C TRP A 116 11.22 9.30 -1.14
N PRO A 117 11.09 9.31 -2.48
CA PRO A 117 11.83 10.21 -3.34
C PRO A 117 11.45 11.66 -3.05
N THR A 118 12.43 12.56 -3.13
CA THR A 118 12.20 14.00 -3.05
C THR A 118 11.28 14.48 -4.16
N PRO A 119 10.27 15.33 -3.86
CA PRO A 119 9.46 15.94 -4.90
C PRO A 119 10.35 16.78 -5.81
N HIS A 120 10.22 16.57 -7.12
CA HIS A 120 10.82 17.44 -8.12
C HIS A 120 10.08 18.79 -8.09
N PRO A 121 10.78 19.94 -8.10
CA PRO A 121 10.12 21.23 -8.13
C PRO A 121 9.27 21.34 -9.40
N ALA A 122 8.00 21.67 -9.23
CA ALA A 122 7.07 21.90 -10.33
C ALA A 122 7.67 22.89 -11.33
N ARG A 123 7.77 22.50 -12.61
CA ARG A 123 8.04 23.45 -13.68
C ARG A 123 6.82 24.38 -13.79
N ARG A 124 7.12 25.68 -13.83
CA ARG A 124 6.15 26.79 -13.87
C ARG A 124 5.26 26.76 -15.11
#